data_AF-A0A2T2VMF4-F1
#
_entry.id   AF-A0A2T2VMF4-F1
#
_cell.length_a   1.000
_cell.length_b   1.000
_cell.length_c   1.000
_cell.angle_alpha   90.00
_cell.angle_beta   90.00
_cell.angle_gamma   90.00
#
_symmetry.space_group_name_H-M   'P 1'
#
loop_
_entity.id
_entity.type
_entity.pdbx_description
1 polymer ?
#
loop_
_entity_poly.entity_id
_entity_poly.type
_entity_poly.pdbx_seq_one_letter_code
_entity_poly.pdbx_strand_id
1 'polypeptide(L)'
;MDIPLLIPGSKAILGFSGGVDSVVLSHFLLERYRIRPYLLHVNYGLREEADEDERWCRWYAEEHRFEIAVLKANPKTRNGQNVQNWARDIRYNFFREQAELIGAKYIFTAHHADDRRETFLMNALRGSGLTTMAGMSNSQMVRPLAHMDKSEVLEYAQQHGLNWVEDS
;
A
#
# COMPACT_ATOMS: atom_id res chain seq x y z
N MET A 1 -7.36 13.13 12.12
CA MET A 1 -6.08 12.45 12.45
C MET A 1 -4.96 13.21 11.74
N ASP A 2 -4.07 13.83 12.50
CA ASP A 2 -2.86 14.46 11.96
C ASP A 2 -1.67 13.55 12.25
N ILE A 3 -0.95 13.18 11.19
CA ILE A 3 0.30 12.43 11.24
C ILE A 3 1.39 13.49 11.17
N PRO A 4 1.92 13.97 12.31
CA PRO A 4 2.68 15.23 12.39
C PRO A 4 3.99 15.21 11.60
N LEU A 5 4.43 14.02 11.17
CA LEU A 5 5.67 13.79 10.44
C LEU A 5 5.52 13.77 8.91
N LEU A 6 4.30 13.83 8.37
CA LEU A 6 4.10 13.88 6.93
C LEU A 6 4.27 15.31 6.42
N ILE A 7 5.21 15.49 5.49
CA ILE A 7 5.45 16.77 4.85
C ILE A 7 4.58 16.85 3.58
N PRO A 8 3.64 17.83 3.49
CA PRO A 8 2.80 18.01 2.32
C PRO A 8 3.59 18.12 1.01
N GLY A 9 3.05 17.54 -0.06
CA GLY A 9 3.68 17.57 -1.39
C GLY A 9 4.94 16.70 -1.54
N SER A 10 5.34 15.95 -0.52
CA SER A 10 6.45 15.01 -0.64
C SER A 10 6.15 13.88 -1.63
N LYS A 11 7.15 13.47 -2.40
CA LYS A 11 7.07 12.25 -3.22
C LYS A 11 6.86 11.04 -2.33
N ALA A 12 5.90 10.20 -2.69
CA ALA A 12 5.56 9.00 -1.95
C ALA A 12 5.08 7.90 -2.88
N ILE A 13 5.20 6.65 -2.43
CA ILE A 13 4.53 5.50 -3.03
C ILE A 13 3.46 4.96 -2.11
N LEU A 14 2.47 4.29 -2.67
CA LEU A 14 1.44 3.56 -1.92
C LEU A 14 1.26 2.18 -2.51
N GLY A 15 1.39 1.14 -1.68
CA GLY A 15 0.93 -0.20 -2.04
C GLY A 15 -0.58 -0.21 -2.22
N PHE A 16 -1.04 -0.47 -3.45
CA PHE A 16 -2.42 -0.29 -3.87
C PHE A 16 -3.00 -1.61 -4.38
N SER A 17 -3.85 -2.25 -3.57
CA SER A 17 -4.52 -3.51 -3.94
C SER A 17 -5.84 -3.30 -4.69
N GLY A 18 -6.42 -2.11 -4.61
CA GLY A 18 -7.77 -1.83 -5.08
C GLY A 18 -8.86 -2.08 -4.03
N GLY A 19 -8.51 -2.75 -2.93
CA GLY A 19 -9.39 -2.93 -1.78
C GLY A 19 -9.60 -1.63 -0.99
N VAL A 20 -10.66 -1.60 -0.19
CA VAL A 20 -11.15 -0.42 0.53
C VAL A 20 -10.07 0.31 1.32
N ASP A 21 -9.17 -0.42 2.00
CA ASP A 21 -8.14 0.20 2.84
C ASP A 21 -7.18 1.03 1.97
N SER A 22 -6.80 0.52 0.79
CA SER A 22 -5.87 1.20 -0.11
C SER A 22 -6.51 2.38 -0.83
N VAL A 23 -7.79 2.29 -1.15
CA VAL A 23 -8.60 3.37 -1.73
C VAL A 23 -8.84 4.51 -0.74
N VAL A 24 -9.18 4.17 0.51
CA VAL A 24 -9.33 5.16 1.58
C VAL A 24 -8.00 5.84 1.85
N LEU A 25 -6.90 5.08 1.87
CA LEU A 25 -5.58 5.64 2.13
C LEU A 25 -5.12 6.59 1.01
N SER A 26 -5.29 6.23 -0.27
CA SER A 26 -4.94 7.13 -1.39
C SER A 26 -5.75 8.44 -1.31
N HIS A 27 -7.06 8.34 -1.07
CA HIS A 27 -7.94 9.50 -0.95
C HIS A 27 -7.57 10.37 0.26
N PHE A 28 -7.37 9.77 1.43
CA PHE A 28 -7.02 10.48 2.65
C PHE A 28 -5.68 11.23 2.54
N LEU A 29 -4.65 10.61 1.94
CA LEU A 29 -3.36 11.26 1.71
C LEU A 29 -3.47 12.48 0.79
N LEU A 30 -4.29 12.36 -0.27
CA LEU A 30 -4.51 13.42 -1.22
C LEU A 30 -5.26 14.60 -0.58
N GLU A 31 -6.36 14.33 0.11
CA GLU A 31 -7.20 15.39 0.69
C GLU A 31 -6.57 16.06 1.91
N ARG A 32 -6.05 15.28 2.86
CA ARG A 32 -5.56 15.82 4.12
C ARG A 32 -4.15 16.40 4.03
N TYR A 33 -3.27 15.77 3.24
CA TYR A 33 -1.83 16.10 3.19
C TYR A 33 -1.38 16.64 1.83
N ARG A 34 -2.26 16.71 0.83
CA ARG A 34 -1.87 17.07 -0.56
C ARG A 34 -0.74 16.20 -1.09
N ILE A 35 -0.67 14.94 -0.62
CA ILE A 35 0.26 13.94 -1.11
C ILE A 35 -0.50 13.07 -2.11
N ARG A 36 -0.06 13.11 -3.36
CA ARG A 36 -0.55 12.24 -4.42
C ARG A 36 0.47 11.11 -4.61
N PRO A 37 0.32 9.95 -3.93
CA PRO A 37 1.30 8.89 -4.04
C PRO A 37 1.30 8.27 -5.44
N TYR A 38 2.46 7.78 -5.85
CA TYR A 38 2.59 6.88 -6.99
C TYR A 38 2.10 5.49 -6.55
N LEU A 39 1.06 4.97 -7.20
CA LEU A 39 0.41 3.73 -6.81
C LEU A 39 1.20 2.53 -7.30
N LEU A 40 1.36 1.52 -6.46
CA LEU A 40 2.07 0.28 -6.76
C LEU A 40 1.15 -0.91 -6.56
N HIS A 41 0.73 -1.52 -7.66
CA HIS A 41 -0.08 -2.73 -7.64
C HIS A 41 0.76 -3.95 -8.01
N VAL A 42 0.50 -5.08 -7.35
CA VAL A 42 1.13 -6.36 -7.68
C VAL A 42 0.05 -7.35 -8.05
N ASN A 43 -0.01 -7.73 -9.32
CA ASN A 43 -0.83 -8.82 -9.79
C ASN A 43 -0.06 -10.13 -9.59
N TYR A 44 -0.44 -10.92 -8.58
CA TYR A 44 0.25 -12.17 -8.27
C TYR A 44 -0.09 -13.31 -9.22
N GLY A 45 -1.14 -13.20 -10.04
CA GLY A 45 -1.61 -14.27 -10.92
C GLY A 45 -2.04 -15.55 -10.19
N LEU A 46 -2.52 -15.43 -8.94
CA LEU A 46 -2.93 -16.56 -8.09
C LEU A 46 -4.43 -16.83 -8.12
N ARG A 47 -5.23 -15.83 -8.53
CA ARG A 47 -6.69 -15.87 -8.60
C ARG A 47 -7.13 -15.64 -10.05
N GLU A 48 -8.32 -16.10 -10.42
CA GLU A 48 -8.88 -15.88 -11.77
C GLU A 48 -9.20 -14.40 -11.99
N GLU A 49 -9.64 -13.71 -10.93
CA GLU A 49 -10.01 -12.30 -10.93
C GLU A 49 -8.79 -11.36 -10.92
N ALA A 50 -7.56 -11.87 -10.79
CA ALA A 50 -6.37 -11.03 -10.60
C ALA A 50 -6.12 -10.05 -11.77
N ASP A 51 -6.46 -10.45 -13.00
CA ASP A 51 -6.37 -9.58 -14.17
C ASP A 51 -7.50 -8.54 -14.21
N GLU A 52 -8.64 -8.82 -13.57
CA GLU A 52 -9.73 -7.86 -13.40
C GLU A 52 -9.42 -6.83 -12.31
N ASP A 53 -8.89 -7.29 -11.17
CA ASP A 53 -8.39 -6.43 -10.08
C ASP A 53 -7.33 -5.46 -10.61
N GLU A 54 -6.41 -5.94 -11.46
CA GLU A 54 -5.41 -5.09 -12.11
C GLU A 54 -6.06 -4.03 -13.01
N ARG A 55 -7.02 -4.43 -13.86
CA ARG A 55 -7.73 -3.49 -14.74
C ARG A 55 -8.46 -2.42 -13.93
N TRP A 56 -9.11 -2.81 -12.84
CA TRP A 56 -9.79 -1.89 -11.95
C TRP A 56 -8.79 -0.91 -11.30
N CYS A 57 -7.64 -1.39 -10.82
CA CYS A 57 -6.61 -0.52 -10.22
C CYS A 57 -6.07 0.51 -11.23
N ARG A 58 -5.89 0.11 -12.49
CA ARG A 58 -5.47 1.02 -13.56
C ARG A 58 -6.54 2.06 -13.87
N TRP A 59 -7.80 1.64 -13.99
CA TRP A 59 -8.94 2.54 -14.17
C TRP A 59 -9.05 3.55 -13.03
N TYR A 60 -8.95 3.09 -11.77
CA TYR A 60 -8.98 3.95 -10.59
C TYR A 60 -7.85 4.99 -10.64
N ALA A 61 -6.64 4.57 -10.98
CA ALA A 61 -5.51 5.48 -11.10
C ALA A 61 -5.76 6.55 -12.18
N GLU A 62 -6.26 6.16 -13.35
CA GLU A 62 -6.59 7.09 -14.43
C GLU A 62 -7.69 8.09 -14.02
N GLU A 63 -8.82 7.59 -13.53
CA GLU A 63 -9.99 8.39 -13.13
C GLU A 63 -9.61 9.43 -12.05
N HIS A 64 -8.84 9.01 -11.05
CA HIS A 64 -8.43 9.87 -9.95
C HIS A 64 -7.09 10.59 -10.18
N ARG A 65 -6.50 10.48 -11.38
CA ARG A 65 -5.24 11.11 -11.81
C ARG A 65 -4.04 10.73 -10.93
N PHE A 66 -3.95 9.49 -10.50
CA PHE A 66 -2.74 8.92 -9.92
C PHE A 66 -1.87 8.29 -11.01
N GLU A 67 -0.56 8.37 -10.83
CA GLU A 67 0.35 7.50 -11.58
C GLU A 67 0.36 6.11 -10.94
N ILE A 68 0.47 5.06 -11.75
CA ILE A 68 0.49 3.68 -11.27
C ILE A 68 1.55 2.85 -12.00
N ALA A 69 2.33 2.07 -11.24
CA ALA A 69 3.07 0.93 -11.78
C ALA A 69 2.45 -0.37 -11.32
N VAL A 70 2.44 -1.33 -12.23
CA VAL A 70 1.95 -2.68 -11.97
C VAL A 70 3.07 -3.68 -12.21
N LEU A 71 3.31 -4.53 -11.23
CA LEU A 71 4.14 -5.71 -11.38
C LEU A 71 3.26 -6.95 -11.54
N LYS A 72 3.37 -7.64 -12.68
CA LYS A 72 2.76 -8.95 -12.87
C LYS A 72 3.75 -10.03 -12.47
N ALA A 73 3.51 -10.65 -11.32
CA ALA A 73 4.35 -11.73 -10.81
C ALA A 73 4.10 -13.03 -11.59
N ASN A 74 5.10 -13.91 -11.58
CA ASN A 74 4.99 -15.26 -12.11
C ASN A 74 4.95 -16.27 -10.95
N PRO A 75 3.78 -16.89 -10.64
CA PRO A 75 3.66 -17.89 -9.57
C PRO A 75 4.68 -19.04 -9.65
N LYS A 76 5.22 -19.34 -10.84
CA LYS A 76 6.24 -20.38 -11.01
C LYS A 76 7.57 -20.04 -10.32
N THR A 77 7.82 -18.77 -10.03
CA THR A 77 9.03 -18.30 -9.33
C THR A 77 9.02 -18.59 -7.83
N ARG A 78 7.90 -19.11 -7.28
CA ARG A 78 7.75 -19.44 -5.87
C ARG A 78 8.77 -20.48 -5.37
N ASN A 79 9.26 -21.36 -6.23
CA ASN A 79 10.36 -22.31 -5.92
C ASN A 79 10.20 -23.05 -4.57
N GLY A 80 8.98 -23.49 -4.24
CA GLY A 80 8.68 -24.22 -2.99
C GLY A 80 8.46 -23.35 -1.75
N GLN A 81 8.61 -22.02 -1.84
CA GLN A 81 8.24 -21.11 -0.75
C GLN A 81 6.72 -21.13 -0.49
N ASN A 82 6.32 -20.78 0.73
CA ASN A 82 4.91 -20.48 1.01
C ASN A 82 4.50 -19.21 0.24
N VAL A 83 3.27 -19.20 -0.29
CA VAL A 83 2.66 -18.07 -1.01
C VAL A 83 2.82 -16.75 -0.28
N GLN A 84 2.62 -16.71 1.04
CA GLN A 84 2.70 -15.49 1.83
C GLN A 84 4.09 -14.86 1.79
N ASN A 85 5.14 -15.68 1.98
CA ASN A 85 6.52 -15.20 1.98
C ASN A 85 6.95 -14.77 0.57
N TRP A 86 6.61 -15.56 -0.45
CA TRP A 86 6.90 -15.22 -1.84
C TRP A 86 6.24 -13.90 -2.27
N ALA A 87 4.95 -13.74 -1.97
CA ALA A 87 4.22 -12.52 -2.30
C ALA A 87 4.81 -11.31 -1.57
N ARG A 88 5.19 -11.50 -0.30
CA ARG A 88 5.84 -10.49 0.52
C ARG A 88 7.17 -10.04 -0.07
N ASP A 89 8.04 -10.97 -0.45
CA ASP A 89 9.37 -10.66 -1.01
C ASP A 89 9.25 -9.88 -2.32
N ILE A 90 8.35 -10.31 -3.22
CA ILE A 90 8.05 -9.60 -4.46
C ILE A 90 7.57 -8.17 -4.17
N ARG A 91 6.61 -8.02 -3.26
CA ARG A 91 6.02 -6.72 -2.92
C ARG A 91 7.07 -5.74 -2.40
N TYR A 92 7.88 -6.17 -1.43
CA TYR A 92 8.86 -5.29 -0.81
C TYR A 92 10.03 -4.96 -1.73
N ASN A 93 10.45 -5.89 -2.60
CA ASN A 93 11.46 -5.59 -3.62
C ASN A 93 10.93 -4.58 -4.64
N PHE A 94 9.72 -4.80 -5.15
CA PHE A 94 9.07 -3.86 -6.05
C PHE A 94 8.91 -2.47 -5.44
N PHE A 95 8.45 -2.37 -4.18
CA PHE A 95 8.27 -1.08 -3.51
C PHE A 95 9.60 -0.36 -3.31
N ARG A 96 10.66 -1.09 -2.96
CA ARG A 96 12.01 -0.55 -2.81
C ARG A 96 12.52 0.04 -4.11
N GLU A 97 12.49 -0.75 -5.19
CA GLU A 97 12.95 -0.33 -6.52
C GLU A 97 12.20 0.92 -7.00
N GLN A 98 10.88 0.96 -6.85
CA GLN A 98 10.07 2.09 -7.28
C GLN A 98 10.29 3.34 -6.41
N ALA A 99 10.41 3.16 -5.10
CA ALA A 99 10.70 4.27 -4.19
C ALA A 99 12.08 4.89 -4.48
N GLU A 100 13.10 4.08 -4.77
CA GLU A 100 14.41 4.57 -5.18
C GLU A 100 14.34 5.30 -6.53
N LEU A 101 13.67 4.72 -7.52
CA LEU A 101 13.53 5.28 -8.86
C LEU A 101 12.91 6.69 -8.85
N ILE A 102 11.85 6.90 -8.06
CA ILE A 102 11.15 8.19 -8.03
C ILE A 102 11.69 9.15 -6.96
N GLY A 103 12.59 8.69 -6.09
CA GLY A 103 13.07 9.42 -4.92
C GLY A 103 11.98 9.64 -3.88
N ALA A 104 11.20 8.60 -3.58
CA ALA A 104 10.10 8.66 -2.62
C ALA A 104 10.61 8.82 -1.19
N LYS A 105 10.08 9.81 -0.48
CA LYS A 105 10.33 10.01 0.95
C LYS A 105 9.53 9.03 1.81
N TYR A 106 8.32 8.69 1.38
CA TYR A 106 7.40 7.85 2.13
C TYR A 106 6.95 6.63 1.32
N ILE A 107 6.81 5.51 2.01
CA ILE A 107 6.18 4.29 1.52
C ILE A 107 4.95 4.03 2.38
N PHE A 108 3.78 4.13 1.78
CA PHE A 108 2.51 3.88 2.46
C PHE A 108 2.03 2.46 2.20
N THR A 109 1.52 1.80 3.23
CA THR A 109 0.84 0.51 3.10
C THR A 109 -0.47 0.56 3.87
N ALA A 110 -1.56 0.09 3.25
CA ALA A 110 -2.90 0.14 3.82
C ALA A 110 -3.26 -1.08 4.71
N HIS A 111 -2.32 -2.00 4.94
CA HIS A 111 -2.61 -3.26 5.62
C HIS A 111 -3.17 -3.06 7.03
N HIS A 112 -4.46 -3.37 7.16
CA HIS A 112 -5.13 -3.72 8.40
C HIS A 112 -4.72 -5.15 8.80
N ALA A 113 -4.16 -5.29 10.00
CA ALA A 113 -4.21 -6.47 10.86
C ALA A 113 -3.69 -7.87 10.41
N ASP A 114 -3.37 -8.21 9.16
CA ASP A 114 -2.88 -9.57 8.82
C ASP A 114 -1.38 -9.80 9.03
N ASP A 115 -0.60 -8.73 9.24
CA ASP A 115 0.83 -8.79 9.56
C ASP A 115 1.09 -8.96 11.08
N ARG A 116 0.13 -9.47 11.87
CA ARG A 116 0.26 -9.56 13.35
C ARG A 116 1.42 -10.43 13.84
N ARG A 117 1.97 -11.31 13.01
CA ARG A 117 3.17 -12.11 13.38
C ARG A 117 4.49 -11.38 13.18
N GLU A 118 4.55 -10.42 12.25
CA GLU A 118 5.76 -9.62 12.05
C GLU A 118 5.72 -8.31 12.86
N THR A 119 4.52 -7.81 13.11
CA THR A 119 4.24 -6.65 13.95
C THR A 119 4.72 -6.87 15.39
N PHE A 120 4.76 -8.11 15.92
CA PHE A 120 5.30 -8.37 17.26
C PHE A 120 6.82 -8.14 17.35
N LEU A 121 7.59 -8.53 16.33
CA LEU A 121 9.04 -8.34 16.31
C LEU A 121 9.44 -6.87 16.05
N MET A 122 8.62 -6.13 15.29
CA MET A 122 8.82 -4.70 15.01
C MET A 122 8.30 -3.77 16.14
N ASN A 123 7.20 -4.13 16.81
CA ASN A 123 6.65 -3.34 17.93
C ASN A 123 7.54 -3.37 19.18
N ALA A 124 8.37 -4.41 19.35
CA ALA A 124 9.34 -4.47 20.44
C ALA A 124 10.46 -3.40 20.33
N LEU A 125 10.58 -2.72 19.19
CA LEU A 125 11.71 -1.82 18.90
C LEU A 125 11.35 -0.34 18.67
N ARG A 126 10.08 0.07 18.57
CA ARG A 126 9.75 1.45 18.19
C ARG A 126 8.34 1.86 18.61
N GLY A 127 8.23 2.63 19.67
CA GLY A 127 7.06 3.50 19.88
C GLY A 127 7.02 4.55 18.75
N SER A 128 5.84 4.74 18.15
CA SER A 128 5.56 5.45 16.88
C SER A 128 5.74 4.58 15.63
N GLY A 129 4.65 4.36 14.89
CA GLY A 129 4.52 3.47 13.73
C GLY A 129 5.29 3.87 12.46
N LEU A 130 6.51 4.41 12.63
CA LEU A 130 7.46 4.75 11.58
C LEU A 130 8.61 3.74 11.61
N THR A 131 8.77 3.00 10.52
CA THR A 131 9.85 2.03 10.39
C THR A 131 10.63 2.28 9.11
N THR A 132 11.94 2.46 9.25
CA THR A 132 12.87 2.38 8.11
C THR A 132 12.98 0.91 7.70
N MET A 133 12.74 0.62 6.42
CA MET A 133 12.96 -0.73 5.89
C MET A 133 14.46 -1.04 5.86
N ALA A 134 14.84 -2.26 6.28
CA ALA A 134 16.22 -2.72 6.17
C ALA A 134 16.69 -2.64 4.70
N GLY A 135 17.74 -1.84 4.45
CA GLY A 135 18.31 -1.62 3.12
C GLY A 135 17.79 -0.38 2.38
N MET A 136 16.88 0.42 2.95
CA MET A 136 16.51 1.74 2.40
C MET A 136 17.02 2.83 3.33
N SER A 137 17.97 3.65 2.89
CA SER A 137 18.55 4.68 3.76
C SER A 137 17.66 5.92 3.94
N ASN A 138 16.74 6.18 3.00
CA ASN A 138 16.08 7.50 2.89
C ASN A 138 14.53 7.48 2.91
N SER A 139 13.89 6.33 2.71
CA SER A 139 12.43 6.24 2.67
C SER A 139 11.86 5.70 3.98
N GLN A 140 10.80 6.34 4.48
CA GLN A 140 10.10 5.93 5.70
C GLN A 140 8.85 5.13 5.36
N MET A 141 8.71 3.93 5.93
CA MET A 141 7.46 3.18 5.82
C MET A 141 6.46 3.68 6.87
N VAL A 142 5.25 4.02 6.42
CA VAL A 142 4.21 4.62 7.23
C VAL A 142 2.91 3.83 7.05
N ARG A 143 2.20 3.60 8.16
CA ARG A 143 0.89 2.92 8.17
C ARG A 143 -0.20 3.83 8.76
N PRO A 144 -0.72 4.81 8.00
CA PRO A 144 -1.67 5.79 8.51
C PRO A 144 -2.95 5.20 9.11
N LEU A 145 -3.42 4.08 8.57
CA LEU A 145 -4.65 3.43 9.02
C LEU A 145 -4.45 2.42 10.17
N ALA A 146 -3.23 2.31 10.73
CA ALA A 146 -2.91 1.28 11.74
C ALA A 146 -3.70 1.41 13.06
N HIS A 147 -4.30 2.57 13.30
CA HIS A 147 -5.10 2.87 14.51
C HIS A 147 -6.60 3.00 14.21
N MET A 148 -7.01 2.82 12.96
CA MET A 148 -8.43 2.80 12.61
C MET A 148 -8.94 1.37 12.73
N ASP A 149 -10.21 1.23 13.04
CA ASP A 149 -10.93 -0.03 12.89
C ASP A 149 -11.53 -0.14 11.49
N LYS A 150 -11.84 -1.37 11.05
CA LYS A 150 -12.39 -1.63 9.72
C LYS A 150 -13.70 -0.88 9.47
N SER A 151 -14.53 -0.71 10.50
CA SER A 151 -15.77 0.05 10.43
C SER A 151 -15.53 1.53 10.12
N GLU A 152 -14.49 2.15 10.68
CA GLU A 152 -14.15 3.55 10.42
C GLU A 152 -13.64 3.73 8.98
N VAL A 153 -12.89 2.75 8.46
CA VAL A 153 -12.45 2.75 7.06
C VAL A 153 -13.65 2.66 6.11
N LEU A 154 -14.59 1.75 6.38
CA LEU A 154 -15.82 1.60 5.59
C LEU A 154 -16.69 2.84 5.65
N GLU A 155 -16.89 3.41 6.84
CA GLU A 155 -17.66 4.64 7.02
C GLU A 155 -17.02 5.79 6.24
N TYR A 156 -15.69 5.95 6.31
CA TYR A 156 -14.99 6.96 5.53
C TYR A 156 -15.22 6.77 4.02
N ALA A 157 -15.11 5.54 3.53
CA ALA A 157 -15.34 5.23 2.12
C ALA A 157 -16.76 5.59 1.68
N GLN A 158 -17.76 5.25 2.48
CA GLN A 158 -19.17 5.56 2.20
C GLN A 158 -19.45 7.07 2.24
N GLN A 159 -18.94 7.78 3.26
CA GLN A 159 -19.12 9.23 3.40
C GLN A 159 -18.56 10.01 2.21
N HIS A 160 -17.49 9.50 1.58
CA HIS A 160 -16.84 10.14 0.42
C HIS A 160 -17.25 9.51 -0.92
N GLY A 161 -18.20 8.56 -0.93
CA GLY A 161 -18.67 7.91 -2.15
C GLY A 161 -17.57 7.17 -2.93
N LEU A 162 -16.61 6.57 -2.23
CA LEU A 162 -15.50 5.85 -2.85
C LEU A 162 -15.95 4.46 -3.30
N ASN A 163 -15.43 4.02 -4.45
CA ASN A 163 -15.60 2.66 -4.95
C ASN A 163 -14.31 1.86 -4.73
N TRP A 164 -14.44 0.56 -4.47
CA TRP A 164 -13.30 -0.35 -4.28
C TRP A 164 -13.62 -1.74 -4.83
N VAL A 165 -12.59 -2.56 -5.01
CA VAL A 165 -12.73 -3.99 -5.30
C VAL A 165 -12.95 -4.74 -3.99
N GLU A 166 -13.98 -5.58 -3.92
CA GLU A 166 -14.16 -6.50 -2.80
C GLU A 166 -13.27 -7.74 -2.99
N ASP A 167 -12.50 -8.09 -1.96
CA ASP A 167 -11.86 -9.40 -1.90
C ASP A 167 -12.98 -10.46 -1.83
N SER A 168 -13.06 -11.31 -2.85
CA SER A 168 -14.00 -12.45 -2.94
C SER A 168 -13.60 -13.60 -2.03
#